data_AF-U9UAA4-F1
#
_entry.id   AF-U9UAA4-F1
#
_cell.length_a   1.000
_cell.length_b   1.000
_cell.length_c   1.000
_cell.angle_alpha   90.00
_cell.angle_beta   90.00
_cell.angle_gamma   90.00
#
_symmetry.space_group_name_H-M   'P 1'
#
loop_
_entity.id
_entity.type
_entity.pdbx_description
1 polymer ?
#
loop_
_entity_poly.entity_id
_entity_poly.type
_entity_poly.pdbx_seq_one_letter_code
_entity_poly.pdbx_strand_id
1 'polypeptide(L)'
;PQLIVQLIKRCLDANQLNRPTAIEVINILRKWQYKESDNETVELQKQIKETEKINNNSRVHIKPSTSLGISYKPHSGAIYTSRLLSFNNLPEPKNSDDYYEQNDNIISKEFSESLQINISQLNINENGK
;
A
#
# COMPACT_ATOMS: atom_id res chain seq x y z
N PRO A 1 2.95 0.21 13.19
CA PRO A 1 3.74 1.35 13.73
C PRO A 1 3.50 2.63 12.93
N GLN A 2 3.04 3.70 13.58
CA GLN A 2 2.63 4.96 12.94
C GLN A 2 3.75 5.60 12.11
N LEU A 3 4.99 5.57 12.61
CA LEU A 3 6.14 6.14 11.90
C LEU A 3 6.39 5.46 10.55
N ILE A 4 6.21 4.14 10.49
CA ILE A 4 6.33 3.38 9.23
C ILE A 4 5.17 3.72 8.30
N VAL A 5 3.94 3.81 8.82
CA VAL A 5 2.76 4.18 8.02
C VAL A 5 2.94 5.56 7.40
N GLN A 6 3.38 6.56 8.16
CA GLN A 6 3.65 7.91 7.67
C GLN A 6 4.72 7.92 6.56
N LEU A 7 5.80 7.16 6.71
CA LEU A 7 6.83 7.04 5.66
C LEU A 7 6.25 6.42 4.39
N ILE A 8 5.46 5.34 4.51
CA ILE A 8 4.80 4.69 3.37
C ILE A 8 3.86 5.67 2.67
N LYS A 9 3.04 6.42 3.42
CA LYS A 9 2.14 7.43 2.83
C LYS A 9 2.94 8.47 2.05
N ARG A 10 3.98 9.05 2.64
CA ARG A 10 4.86 9.98 1.89
C ARG A 10 5.40 9.37 0.59
N CYS A 11 5.79 8.09 0.58
CA CYS A 11 6.24 7.41 -0.65
C CYS A 11 5.13 7.21 -1.71
N LEU A 12 3.88 7.05 -1.27
CA LEU A 12 2.71 6.80 -2.12
C LEU A 12 1.96 8.06 -2.55
N ASP A 13 2.39 9.24 -2.10
CA ASP A 13 1.71 10.50 -2.42
C ASP A 13 1.69 10.76 -3.93
N ALA A 14 0.52 11.08 -4.47
CA ALA A 14 0.33 11.46 -5.86
C ALA A 14 1.13 12.71 -6.24
N ASN A 15 1.28 13.66 -5.30
CA ASN A 15 2.11 14.83 -5.52
C ASN A 15 3.59 14.46 -5.39
N GLN A 16 4.33 14.62 -6.48
CA GLN A 16 5.76 14.31 -6.52
C GLN A 16 6.60 15.11 -5.52
N LEU A 17 6.19 16.33 -5.17
CA LEU A 17 6.92 17.16 -4.21
C LEU A 17 6.84 16.63 -2.77
N ASN A 18 5.81 15.85 -2.46
CA ASN A 18 5.63 15.25 -1.14
C ASN A 18 6.39 13.91 -1.01
N ARG A 19 6.77 13.30 -2.15
CA ARG A 19 7.47 12.03 -2.19
C ARG A 19 8.94 12.19 -1.82
N PRO A 20 9.45 11.42 -0.84
CA PRO A 20 10.87 11.39 -0.57
C PRO A 20 11.59 10.69 -1.72
N THR A 21 12.79 11.16 -2.01
CA THR A 21 13.75 10.47 -2.86
C THR A 21 14.20 9.15 -2.20
N ALA A 22 14.70 8.22 -3.00
CA ALA A 22 15.25 6.97 -2.48
C ALA A 22 16.37 7.20 -1.45
N ILE A 23 17.18 8.26 -1.63
CA ILE A 23 18.26 8.62 -0.71
C ILE A 23 17.69 9.07 0.65
N GLU A 24 16.66 9.90 0.65
CA GLU A 24 16.00 10.32 1.89
C GLU A 24 15.39 9.13 2.64
N VAL A 25 14.74 8.21 1.93
CA VAL A 25 14.20 6.97 2.53
C VAL A 25 15.32 6.16 3.17
N ILE A 26 16.43 5.93 2.46
CA ILE A 26 17.58 5.18 3.00
C ILE A 26 18.13 5.87 4.26
N ASN A 27 18.22 7.20 4.28
CA ASN A 27 18.73 7.93 5.43
C ASN A 27 17.81 7.81 6.64
N ILE A 28 16.49 7.88 6.45
CA ILE A 28 15.48 7.66 7.51
C ILE A 28 15.62 6.25 8.08
N LEU A 29 15.67 5.23 7.21
CA LEU A 29 15.79 3.83 7.64
C LEU A 29 17.10 3.56 8.39
N ARG A 30 18.23 4.14 7.92
CA ARG A 30 19.52 4.05 8.61
C ARG A 30 19.50 4.73 9.97
N LYS A 31 18.81 5.88 10.09
CA LYS A 31 18.64 6.58 11.37
C LYS A 31 17.95 5.67 12.37
N TRP A 32 16.84 5.06 11.98
CA TRP A 32 16.09 4.08 12.80
C TRP A 32 16.91 2.84 13.16
N GLN A 33 17.82 2.40 12.29
CA GLN A 33 18.63 1.22 12.53
C GLN A 33 19.83 1.47 13.45
N TYR A 34 20.53 2.59 13.28
CA TYR A 34 21.86 2.81 13.89
C TYR A 34 21.91 3.93 14.93
N LYS A 35 20.89 4.79 15.03
CA LYS A 35 20.85 5.88 16.01
C LYS A 35 19.82 5.58 17.09
N GLU A 36 20.19 4.71 18.03
CA GLU A 36 19.29 4.27 19.12
C GLU A 36 18.80 5.40 20.02
N SER A 37 19.60 6.46 20.20
CA SER A 37 19.24 7.61 21.03
C SER A 37 18.42 8.68 20.29
N ASP A 38 18.18 8.51 19.00
CA ASP A 38 17.37 9.44 18.23
C ASP A 38 15.89 9.32 18.60
N ASN A 39 15.19 10.45 18.68
CA ASN A 39 13.80 10.51 19.11
C ASN A 39 12.86 9.65 18.26
N GLU A 40 13.03 9.67 16.93
CA GLU A 40 12.22 8.87 16.00
C GLU A 40 12.51 7.38 16.16
N THR A 41 13.78 7.02 16.40
CA THR A 41 14.17 5.63 16.66
C THR A 41 13.55 5.10 17.95
N VAL A 42 13.62 5.89 19.03
CA VAL A 42 13.04 5.52 20.34
C VAL A 42 11.51 5.37 20.23
N GLU A 43 10.85 6.30 19.54
CA GLU A 43 9.41 6.24 19.31
C GLU A 43 9.03 5.02 18.45
N LEU A 44 9.80 4.70 17.41
CA LEU A 44 9.57 3.51 16.59
C LEU A 44 9.70 2.22 17.41
N GLN A 45 10.76 2.11 18.21
CA GLN A 45 10.96 0.95 19.10
C GLN A 45 9.82 0.80 20.11
N LYS A 46 9.31 1.91 20.66
CA LYS A 46 8.15 1.91 21.55
C LYS A 46 6.89 1.38 20.84
N GLN A 47 6.59 1.87 19.63
CA GLN A 47 5.45 1.41 18.83
C GLN A 47 5.55 -0.08 18.47
N ILE A 48 6.76 -0.58 18.17
CA ILE A 48 7.01 -2.00 17.92
C ILE A 48 6.69 -2.82 19.18
N LYS A 49 7.26 -2.45 20.34
CA LYS A 49 7.02 -3.16 21.61
C LYS A 49 5.55 -3.18 22.02
N GLU A 50 4.82 -2.09 21.80
CA GLU A 50 3.38 -2.05 22.05
C GLU A 50 2.61 -3.01 21.16
N THR A 51 2.94 -3.04 19.86
CA THR A 51 2.33 -3.96 18.89
C THR A 51 2.63 -5.42 19.24
N GLU A 52 3.86 -5.75 19.63
CA GLU A 52 4.24 -7.09 20.07
C GLU A 52 3.46 -7.55 21.30
N LYS A 53 3.24 -6.68 22.28
CA LYS A 53 2.41 -7.00 23.46
C LYS A 53 0.98 -7.33 23.05
N ILE A 54 0.38 -6.55 22.14
CA ILE A 54 -0.97 -6.81 21.63
C ILE A 54 -1.00 -8.16 20.91
N ASN A 55 -0.02 -8.43 20.03
CA ASN A 55 0.06 -9.68 19.28
C ASN A 55 0.26 -10.91 20.18
N ASN A 56 1.03 -10.77 21.27
CA ASN A 56 1.25 -11.85 22.23
C ASN A 56 0.04 -12.08 23.14
N ASN A 57 -0.70 -11.03 23.49
CA ASN A 57 -1.89 -11.11 24.34
C ASN A 57 -3.15 -11.55 23.57
N SER A 58 -3.25 -11.18 22.29
CA SER A 58 -4.29 -11.67 21.41
C SER A 58 -3.86 -13.04 20.88
N ARG A 59 -4.70 -14.07 21.01
CA ARG A 59 -4.45 -15.38 20.39
C ARG A 59 -4.56 -15.34 18.85
N VAL A 60 -4.50 -14.15 18.26
CA VAL A 60 -4.49 -13.92 16.81
C VAL A 60 -3.10 -14.30 16.33
N HIS A 61 -2.88 -15.61 16.19
CA HIS A 61 -1.92 -16.11 15.23
C HIS A 61 -2.42 -15.65 13.85
N ILE A 62 -2.02 -14.45 13.43
CA ILE A 62 -1.98 -14.13 12.01
C ILE A 62 -0.98 -15.12 11.44
N LYS A 63 -1.48 -16.25 10.93
CA LYS A 63 -0.64 -17.13 10.12
C LYS A 63 -0.08 -16.23 9.02
N PRO A 64 1.25 -16.19 8.81
CA PRO A 64 1.76 -15.55 7.62
C PRO A 64 0.99 -16.18 6.47
N SER A 65 0.31 -15.36 5.67
CA SER A 65 -0.32 -15.83 4.44
C SER A 65 0.82 -16.11 3.46
N THR A 66 1.56 -17.19 3.71
CA THR A 66 2.69 -17.67 2.88
C THR A 66 2.22 -18.71 1.88
N SER A 67 0.94 -18.68 1.52
CA SER A 67 0.52 -19.10 0.19
C SER A 67 -0.62 -18.19 -0.27
N LEU A 68 -0.26 -17.12 -0.98
CA LEU A 68 -1.03 -16.80 -2.17
C LEU A 68 -0.87 -18.01 -3.10
N GLY A 69 -1.61 -19.08 -2.83
CA GLY A 69 -1.81 -20.20 -3.72
C GLY A 69 -2.59 -19.68 -4.91
N ILE A 70 -1.96 -18.84 -5.72
CA ILE A 70 -2.52 -18.40 -6.99
C ILE A 70 -2.38 -19.61 -7.90
N SER A 71 -3.35 -20.52 -7.83
CA SER A 71 -3.58 -21.42 -8.97
C SER A 71 -4.06 -20.52 -10.09
N TYR A 72 -3.13 -19.96 -10.85
CA TYR A 72 -3.46 -19.05 -11.93
C TYR A 72 -4.06 -19.86 -13.06
N LYS A 73 -5.40 -19.87 -13.14
CA LYS A 73 -6.09 -20.32 -14.35
C LYS A 73 -6.28 -19.09 -15.23
N PRO A 74 -5.53 -18.96 -16.34
CA PRO A 74 -5.76 -17.86 -17.27
C PRO A 74 -7.21 -17.91 -17.75
N HIS A 75 -7.87 -16.76 -17.76
CA HIS A 75 -9.22 -16.65 -18.31
C HIS A 75 -9.12 -16.76 -19.83
N SER A 76 -9.95 -17.60 -20.46
CA SER A 76 -9.88 -17.87 -21.91
C SER A 76 -10.06 -16.63 -22.79
N GLY A 77 -10.77 -15.61 -22.29
CA GLY A 77 -10.96 -14.32 -22.97
C GLY A 77 -9.92 -13.24 -22.65
N ALA A 78 -8.95 -13.50 -21.77
CA ALA A 78 -7.95 -12.50 -21.40
C ALA A 78 -6.72 -12.55 -22.32
N ILE A 79 -6.17 -11.37 -22.63
CA ILE A 79 -5.00 -11.24 -23.50
C ILE A 79 -3.79 -10.93 -22.63
N TYR A 80 -2.83 -11.85 -22.61
CA TYR A 80 -1.63 -11.81 -21.76
C TYR A 80 -0.37 -11.29 -22.48
N THR A 81 -0.53 -10.80 -23.71
CA THR A 81 0.57 -10.20 -24.46
C THR A 81 0.80 -8.77 -23.99
N SER A 82 2.06 -8.33 -23.98
CA SER A 82 2.38 -6.91 -23.79
C SER A 82 1.68 -6.06 -24.86
N ARG A 83 1.21 -4.88 -24.45
CA ARG A 83 0.61 -3.87 -25.33
C ARG A 83 1.17 -2.52 -24.93
N LEU A 84 1.37 -1.65 -25.91
CA LEU A 84 1.78 -0.27 -25.65
C LEU A 84 0.64 0.46 -24.93
N LEU A 85 0.92 1.00 -23.74
CA LEU A 85 -0.01 1.85 -23.01
C LEU A 85 0.09 3.28 -23.57
N SER A 86 -1.06 3.88 -23.90
CA SER A 86 -1.13 5.28 -24.32
C SER A 86 -1.37 6.17 -23.10
N PHE A 87 -0.45 7.11 -22.86
CA PHE A 87 -0.51 8.01 -21.69
C PHE A 87 -1.09 9.39 -22.00
N ASN A 88 -1.41 9.67 -23.27
CA ASN A 88 -1.69 11.03 -23.76
C ASN A 88 -2.94 11.69 -23.13
N ASN A 89 -3.85 10.91 -22.52
CA ASN A 89 -5.13 11.40 -21.98
C ASN A 89 -5.40 10.87 -20.55
N LEU A 90 -4.37 10.59 -19.76
CA LEU A 90 -4.57 10.19 -18.37
C LEU A 90 -4.90 11.41 -17.51
N PRO A 91 -5.82 11.26 -16.52
CA PRO A 91 -6.03 12.31 -15.53
C PRO A 91 -4.76 12.53 -14.70
N GLU A 92 -4.66 13.71 -14.09
CA GLU A 92 -3.59 13.98 -13.14
C GLU A 92 -3.66 13.00 -11.97
N PRO A 93 -2.50 12.51 -11.47
CA PRO A 93 -2.47 11.71 -10.26
C PRO A 93 -3.11 12.46 -9.09
N LYS A 94 -4.06 11.83 -8.41
CA LYS A 94 -4.75 12.39 -7.24
C LYS A 94 -4.82 11.34 -6.13
N ASN A 95 -4.59 11.76 -4.90
CA ASN A 95 -4.86 10.94 -3.71
C ASN A 95 -6.39 10.83 -3.47
N SER A 96 -6.81 9.93 -2.56
CA SER A 96 -8.18 9.96 -2.05
C SER A 96 -8.44 11.28 -1.30
N ASP A 97 -9.72 11.66 -1.20
CA ASP A 97 -10.10 12.93 -0.56
C ASP A 97 -9.72 12.93 0.93
N ASP A 98 -9.83 11.78 1.60
CA ASP A 98 -9.46 11.56 3.01
C ASP A 98 -7.98 11.24 3.26
N TYR A 99 -7.13 11.30 2.23
CA TYR A 99 -5.76 10.80 2.30
C TYR A 99 -4.91 11.46 3.39
N TYR A 100 -5.11 12.75 3.66
CA TYR A 100 -4.34 13.48 4.68
C TYR A 100 -4.98 13.43 6.07
N GLU A 101 -6.22 12.95 6.19
CA GLU A 101 -6.98 13.00 7.44
C GLU A 101 -6.65 11.82 8.35
N GLN A 102 -6.43 10.63 7.78
CA GLN A 102 -6.25 9.40 8.54
C GLN A 102 -4.81 8.89 8.49
N ASN A 103 -4.05 8.98 9.57
CA ASN A 103 -2.67 8.47 9.61
C ASN A 103 -2.55 7.00 10.06
N ASP A 104 -3.66 6.41 10.49
CA ASP A 104 -3.64 5.09 11.15
C ASP A 104 -3.57 3.93 10.15
N ASN A 105 -4.01 4.17 8.91
CA ASN A 105 -4.03 3.16 7.84
C ASN A 105 -3.39 3.72 6.56
N ILE A 106 -2.75 2.81 5.80
CA ILE A 106 -2.18 3.13 4.48
C ILE A 106 -3.29 3.36 3.46
N ILE A 107 -4.35 2.58 3.56
CA ILE A 107 -5.54 2.64 2.72
C ILE A 107 -6.68 3.15 3.59
N SER A 108 -7.34 4.20 3.14
CA SER A 108 -8.53 4.70 3.81
C SER A 108 -9.74 3.83 3.51
N LYS A 109 -10.77 3.94 4.36
CA LYS A 109 -12.00 3.17 4.17
C LYS A 109 -12.68 3.52 2.85
N GLU A 110 -12.72 4.81 2.49
CA GLU A 110 -13.34 5.27 1.23
C GLU A 110 -12.58 4.74 0.00
N PHE A 111 -11.25 4.72 0.05
CA PHE A 111 -10.45 4.13 -1.03
C PHE A 111 -10.65 2.61 -1.14
N SER A 112 -10.80 1.91 -0.01
CA SER A 112 -11.10 0.48 -0.03
C SER A 112 -12.47 0.17 -0.65
N GLU A 113 -13.44 1.06 -0.50
CA GLU A 113 -14.77 0.92 -1.09
C GLU A 113 -14.75 1.19 -2.60
N SER A 114 -13.96 2.16 -3.08
CA SER A 114 -13.83 2.45 -4.52
C SER A 114 -13.09 1.37 -5.31
N LEU A 115 -12.26 0.55 -4.65
CA LEU A 115 -11.61 -0.61 -5.24
C LEU A 115 -12.56 -1.80 -5.49
N GLN A 116 -13.81 -1.74 -4.99
CA GLN A 116 -14.80 -2.78 -5.28
C GLN A 116 -15.25 -2.68 -6.74
N ILE A 117 -14.60 -3.46 -7.61
CA ILE A 117 -15.00 -3.60 -9.00
C ILE A 117 -16.38 -4.27 -9.02
N ASN A 118 -17.41 -3.54 -9.44
CA ASN A 118 -18.72 -4.11 -9.66
C ASN A 118 -18.73 -4.91 -10.96
N ILE A 119 -18.41 -6.21 -10.84
CA ILE A 119 -18.29 -7.14 -11.97
C ILE A 119 -19.58 -7.22 -12.80
N SER A 120 -20.74 -6.89 -12.21
CA SER A 120 -22.03 -6.90 -12.91
C SER A 120 -22.19 -5.80 -13.97
N GLN A 121 -21.34 -4.76 -13.97
CA GLN A 121 -21.37 -3.66 -14.94
C GLN A 121 -20.38 -3.84 -16.11
N LEU A 122 -19.54 -4.88 -16.08
CA LEU A 122 -18.64 -5.19 -17.19
C LEU A 122 -19.45 -5.86 -18.31
N ASN A 123 -19.88 -5.08 -19.30
CA ASN A 123 -20.44 -5.60 -20.56
C ASN A 123 -19.32 -6.30 -21.35
N ILE A 124 -19.12 -7.60 -21.09
CA ILE A 124 -18.25 -8.43 -21.90
C ILE A 124 -19.02 -8.83 -23.16
N ASN A 125 -18.81 -8.09 -24.25
CA ASN A 125 -19.36 -8.46 -25.56
C ASN A 125 -18.64 -9.72 -26.06
N GLU A 126 -19.34 -10.86 -26.08
CA GLU A 126 -18.86 -12.16 -26.58
C GLU A 126 -18.76 -12.26 -28.12
N ASN A 127 -18.37 -11.20 -28.82
CA ASN A 127 -18.28 -11.22 -30.27
C ASN A 127 -16.85 -11.52 -30.74
N GLY A 128 -16.53 -12.82 -30.75
CA GLY A 128 -15.31 -13.37 -31.35
C GLY A 128 -15.50 -14.85 -31.68
N LYS A 129 -16.29 -15.14 -32.72
CA LYS A 129 -16.26 -16.40 -33.46
C LYS A 129 -15.53 -16.19 -34.77
#